data_AF-A0A7M7HHJ7-F1
#
_entry.id   AF-A0A7M7HHJ7-F1
#
_cell.length_a   1.000
_cell.length_b   1.000
_cell.length_c   1.000
_cell.angle_alpha   90.00
_cell.angle_beta   90.00
_cell.angle_gamma   90.00
#
_symmetry.space_group_name_H-M   'P 1'
#
loop_
_entity.id
_entity.type
_entity.pdbx_description
1 polymer ?
#
loop_
_entity_poly.entity_id
_entity_poly.type
_entity_poly.pdbx_seq_one_letter_code
_entity_poly.pdbx_strand_id
1 'polypeptide(L)'
;MAITIGVCTSAFERNIGGLLSKLRSTLPMINFRMVPLPYNDLDSYPLEQERLDGLILCHSIQNRRFAITDVLDAIYNQFLPRAKKHLGKENVVVIAHDFPWPLIIKKNATMETFRTNQPTAVKCSSLVLLSGSLDNTVQMDSDDWNQLTAFAREVKPLESSPMKSAFHVVINWFQSAMSLVIFVIMCIFMPILVIVSSIGLFPLIIIVAVFLSYWFWKIKNKQHNIGIREGDGSLHDVKSHGPTLEVRKKGYRK
;
A
#
# COMPACT_ATOMS: atom_id res chain seq x y z
N MET A 1 -0.35 20.03 19.67
CA MET A 1 -0.20 18.55 19.67
C MET A 1 1.27 18.24 19.48
N ALA A 2 1.79 17.22 20.15
CA ALA A 2 3.16 16.77 19.92
C ALA A 2 3.22 15.92 18.64
N ILE A 3 4.17 16.21 17.75
CA ILE A 3 4.40 15.43 16.53
C ILE A 3 4.79 14.00 16.92
N THR A 4 4.11 13.02 16.34
CA THR A 4 4.41 11.60 16.53
C THR A 4 4.91 10.98 15.23
N ILE A 5 6.16 10.50 15.25
CA ILE A 5 6.79 9.83 14.10
C ILE A 5 6.94 8.35 14.41
N GLY A 6 6.41 7.51 13.52
CA GLY A 6 6.61 6.06 13.58
C GLY A 6 7.95 5.66 12.99
N VAL A 7 8.78 4.96 13.77
CA VAL A 7 9.96 4.26 13.28
C VAL A 7 9.54 2.81 13.03
N CYS A 8 9.23 2.52 11.78
CA CYS A 8 8.62 1.26 11.36
C CYS A 8 9.68 0.27 10.92
N THR A 9 9.58 -0.99 11.33
CA THR A 9 10.47 -2.04 10.83
C THR A 9 9.77 -3.39 10.80
N SER A 10 10.07 -4.21 9.79
CA SER A 10 9.68 -5.62 9.74
C SER A 10 10.75 -6.56 10.32
N ALA A 11 11.81 -6.00 10.89
CA ALA A 11 12.83 -6.71 11.66
C ALA A 11 12.53 -6.63 13.18
N PHE A 12 13.43 -7.14 14.01
CA PHE A 12 13.28 -7.06 15.46
C PHE A 12 13.60 -5.64 15.98
N GLU A 13 12.99 -5.24 17.10
CA GLU A 13 13.24 -3.94 17.73
C GLU A 13 14.73 -3.66 17.98
N ARG A 14 15.47 -4.70 18.40
CA ARG A 14 16.92 -4.61 18.62
C ARG A 14 17.71 -4.12 17.40
N ASN A 15 17.20 -4.33 16.19
CA ASN A 15 17.86 -3.91 14.95
C ASN A 15 17.82 -2.39 14.74
N ILE A 16 16.92 -1.67 15.42
CA ILE A 16 16.73 -0.22 15.27
C ILE A 16 16.78 0.54 16.61
N GLY A 17 17.07 -0.15 17.72
CA GLY A 17 17.01 0.44 19.06
C GLY A 17 17.93 1.64 19.25
N GLY A 18 19.11 1.60 18.62
CA GLY A 18 20.13 2.64 18.66
C GLY A 18 19.71 3.85 17.87
N LEU A 19 19.10 3.65 16.69
CA LEU A 19 18.47 4.74 15.93
C LEU A 19 17.39 5.42 16.77
N LEU A 20 16.49 4.64 17.36
CA LEU A 20 15.38 5.18 18.15
C LEU A 20 15.89 5.98 19.37
N SER A 21 16.89 5.43 20.07
CA SER A 21 17.53 6.09 21.22
C SER A 21 18.21 7.40 20.80
N LYS A 22 18.95 7.38 19.70
CA LYS A 22 19.63 8.56 19.16
C LYS A 22 18.63 9.63 18.73
N LEU A 23 17.56 9.29 18.02
CA LEU A 23 16.49 10.21 17.63
C LEU A 23 15.84 10.87 18.85
N ARG A 24 15.43 10.09 19.85
CA ARG A 24 14.82 10.59 21.09
C ARG A 24 15.74 11.53 21.87
N SER A 25 17.04 11.21 21.93
CA SER A 25 18.03 12.07 22.59
C SER A 25 18.29 13.38 21.84
N THR A 26 18.27 13.35 20.50
CA THR A 26 18.59 14.51 19.66
C THR A 26 17.40 15.44 19.47
N LEU A 27 16.18 14.89 19.51
CA LEU A 27 14.94 15.61 19.22
C LEU A 27 13.88 15.30 20.30
N PRO A 28 14.08 15.77 21.55
CA PRO A 28 13.23 15.39 22.69
C PRO A 28 11.79 15.92 22.60
N MET A 29 11.54 16.91 21.73
CA MET A 29 10.20 17.47 21.49
C MET A 29 9.32 16.63 20.55
N ILE A 30 9.89 15.63 19.88
CA ILE A 30 9.18 14.75 18.94
C ILE A 30 8.99 13.38 19.59
N ASN A 31 7.77 12.85 19.51
CA ASN A 31 7.45 11.53 20.02
C ASN A 31 7.79 10.46 18.96
N PHE A 32 8.98 9.87 19.06
CA PHE A 32 9.33 8.72 18.23
C PHE A 32 8.79 7.42 18.83
N ARG A 33 7.90 6.75 18.11
CA ARG A 33 7.33 5.45 18.50
C ARG A 33 7.84 4.36 17.56
N MET A 34 8.27 3.24 18.13
CA MET A 34 8.56 2.05 17.34
C MET A 34 7.24 1.42 16.88
N VAL A 35 7.18 1.06 15.61
CA VAL A 35 6.00 0.45 15.00
C VAL A 35 6.43 -0.88 14.35
N PRO A 36 6.15 -2.02 14.99
CA PRO A 36 6.50 -3.31 14.43
C PRO A 36 5.59 -3.62 13.25
N LEU A 37 6.20 -3.83 12.08
CA LEU A 37 5.49 -4.23 10.87
C LEU A 37 5.44 -5.76 10.80
N PRO A 38 4.30 -6.36 10.43
CA PRO A 38 4.16 -7.79 10.35
C PRO A 38 5.09 -8.39 9.29
N TYR A 39 5.56 -9.61 9.53
CA TYR A 39 6.50 -10.23 8.60
C TYR A 39 5.82 -10.63 7.29
N ASN A 40 4.58 -11.13 7.41
CA ASN A 40 3.71 -11.52 6.31
C ASN A 40 2.49 -10.61 6.30
N ASP A 41 1.83 -10.48 5.14
CA ASP A 41 0.58 -9.74 5.01
C ASP A 41 0.70 -8.25 5.41
N LEU A 42 1.83 -7.62 5.09
CA LEU A 42 2.04 -6.19 5.35
C LEU A 42 0.99 -5.30 4.66
N ASP A 43 0.42 -5.78 3.57
CA ASP A 43 -0.59 -5.05 2.80
C ASP A 43 -1.91 -4.87 3.57
N SER A 44 -2.21 -5.72 4.56
CA SER A 44 -3.38 -5.58 5.43
C SER A 44 -3.13 -4.73 6.68
N TYR A 45 -1.86 -4.37 6.95
CA TYR A 45 -1.49 -3.65 8.16
C TYR A 45 -2.24 -2.31 8.27
N PRO A 46 -2.93 -2.02 9.40
CA PRO A 46 -3.80 -0.87 9.53
C PRO A 46 -3.03 0.39 9.97
N LEU A 47 -2.12 0.87 9.12
CA LEU A 47 -1.28 2.05 9.38
C LEU A 47 -2.07 3.27 9.87
N GLU A 48 -3.30 3.45 9.41
CA GLU A 48 -4.18 4.57 9.77
C GLU A 48 -4.58 4.57 11.24
N GLN A 49 -4.59 3.40 11.89
CA GLN A 49 -4.90 3.25 13.32
C GLN A 49 -3.73 3.71 14.20
N GLU A 50 -2.52 3.79 13.66
CA GLU A 50 -1.33 4.23 14.39
C GLU A 50 -1.37 5.74 14.71
N ARG A 51 -2.16 6.55 13.97
CA ARG A 51 -2.25 8.02 14.19
C ARG A 51 -0.88 8.70 14.20
N LEU A 52 -0.08 8.42 13.17
CA LEU A 52 1.25 9.01 12.99
C LEU A 52 1.15 10.29 12.17
N ASP A 53 2.03 11.25 12.45
CA ASP A 53 2.24 12.44 11.62
C ASP A 53 3.31 12.19 10.54
N GLY A 54 4.28 11.34 10.85
CA GLY A 54 5.33 10.93 9.91
C GLY A 54 5.78 9.49 10.10
N LEU A 55 6.49 8.97 9.10
CA LEU A 55 6.94 7.58 9.04
C LEU A 55 8.38 7.48 8.58
N ILE A 56 9.19 6.74 9.33
CA ILE A 56 10.54 6.32 8.97
C ILE A 56 10.52 4.80 8.82
N LEU A 57 10.60 4.30 7.59
CA LEU A 57 10.66 2.87 7.33
C LEU A 57 12.11 2.38 7.36
N CYS A 58 12.44 1.51 8.31
CA CYS A 58 13.73 0.85 8.43
C CYS A 58 13.68 -0.57 7.85
N HIS A 59 14.45 -0.80 6.78
CA HIS A 59 14.59 -2.08 6.12
C HIS A 59 15.99 -2.66 6.26
N SER A 60 16.10 -3.79 6.95
CA SER A 60 17.35 -4.56 7.08
C SER A 60 17.60 -5.39 5.82
N ILE A 61 18.70 -5.12 5.12
CA ILE A 61 19.11 -5.93 3.97
C ILE A 61 19.66 -7.30 4.38
N GLN A 62 20.14 -7.44 5.62
CA GLN A 62 20.58 -8.73 6.15
C GLN A 62 19.39 -9.65 6.43
N ASN A 63 18.28 -9.10 6.93
CA ASN A 63 17.09 -9.88 7.23
C ASN A 63 16.29 -10.25 5.96
N ARG A 64 16.19 -9.34 4.99
CA ARG A 64 15.26 -9.47 3.85
C ARG A 64 15.83 -9.15 2.49
N ARG A 65 17.15 -9.22 2.33
CA ARG A 65 17.88 -8.81 1.11
C ARG A 65 17.56 -7.36 0.73
N PHE A 66 18.16 -6.90 -0.35
CA PHE A 66 17.93 -5.55 -0.84
C PHE A 66 16.66 -5.47 -1.72
N ALA A 67 15.52 -5.84 -1.14
CA ALA A 67 14.22 -5.99 -1.82
C ALA A 67 13.12 -5.20 -1.09
N ILE A 68 13.10 -3.88 -1.26
CA ILE A 68 12.12 -2.98 -0.63
C ILE A 68 10.89 -2.84 -1.53
N THR A 69 11.09 -2.42 -2.78
CA THR A 69 10.04 -2.29 -3.81
C THR A 69 10.51 -2.82 -5.17
N ASP A 70 9.56 -3.05 -6.08
CA ASP A 70 9.77 -3.28 -7.52
C ASP A 70 10.65 -4.50 -7.89
N VAL A 71 10.83 -5.42 -6.96
CA VAL A 71 11.47 -6.73 -7.17
C VAL A 71 10.53 -7.86 -6.75
N LEU A 72 10.78 -9.09 -7.22
CA LEU A 72 9.88 -10.25 -7.02
C LEU A 72 9.50 -10.50 -5.55
N ASP A 73 10.42 -10.28 -4.63
CA ASP A 73 10.23 -10.53 -3.20
C ASP A 73 10.00 -9.23 -2.40
N ALA A 74 9.67 -8.13 -3.07
CA ALA A 74 9.46 -6.84 -2.42
C ALA A 74 8.19 -6.85 -1.56
N ILE A 75 8.34 -6.46 -0.30
CA ILE A 75 7.24 -6.47 0.67
C ILE A 75 6.55 -5.12 0.85
N TYR A 76 7.10 -4.04 0.31
CA TYR A 76 6.53 -2.69 0.51
C TYR A 76 5.85 -2.11 -0.74
N ASN A 77 5.59 -2.94 -1.76
CA ASN A 77 4.99 -2.50 -3.02
C ASN A 77 3.61 -1.85 -2.83
N GLN A 78 2.80 -2.30 -1.87
CA GLN A 78 1.52 -1.64 -1.56
C GLN A 78 1.60 -0.77 -0.30
N PHE A 79 2.42 -1.17 0.68
CA PHE A 79 2.60 -0.43 1.93
C PHE A 79 3.09 1.01 1.71
N LEU A 80 4.15 1.22 0.91
CA LEU A 80 4.71 2.57 0.71
C LEU A 80 3.76 3.51 -0.05
N PRO A 81 3.08 3.09 -1.13
CA PRO A 81 2.02 3.88 -1.73
C PRO A 81 0.88 4.22 -0.78
N ARG A 82 0.48 3.29 0.10
CA ARG A 82 -0.52 3.55 1.15
C ARG A 82 -0.03 4.59 2.16
N ALA A 83 1.20 4.43 2.67
CA ALA A 83 1.80 5.37 3.60
C ALA A 83 1.89 6.78 2.99
N LYS A 84 2.35 6.90 1.75
CA LYS A 84 2.38 8.16 1.00
C LYS A 84 0.97 8.76 0.86
N LYS A 85 -0.03 7.95 0.50
CA LYS A 85 -1.43 8.42 0.37
C LYS A 85 -2.01 8.89 1.71
N HIS A 86 -1.60 8.25 2.80
CA HIS A 86 -2.13 8.56 4.12
C HIS A 86 -1.45 9.78 4.76
N LEU A 87 -0.11 9.84 4.73
CA LEU A 87 0.71 10.79 5.46
C LEU A 87 1.23 11.95 4.59
N GLY A 88 1.22 11.79 3.26
CA GLY A 88 1.95 12.65 2.34
C GLY A 88 3.36 12.12 2.04
N LYS A 89 3.93 12.50 0.89
CA LYS A 89 5.29 12.08 0.50
C LYS A 89 6.33 12.72 1.41
N GLU A 90 6.10 13.99 1.75
CA GLU A 90 6.95 14.83 2.60
C GLU A 90 7.20 14.21 3.98
N ASN A 91 6.25 13.40 4.47
CA ASN A 91 6.22 12.80 5.80
C ASN A 91 6.66 11.32 5.80
N VAL A 92 7.25 10.82 4.72
CA VAL A 92 7.71 9.43 4.60
C VAL A 92 9.21 9.38 4.27
N VAL A 93 9.98 8.64 5.06
CA VAL A 93 11.41 8.33 4.86
C VAL A 93 11.58 6.83 4.72
N VAL A 94 12.52 6.42 3.86
CA VAL A 94 13.00 5.03 3.80
C VAL A 94 14.47 4.99 4.17
N ILE A 95 14.84 4.09 5.08
CA ILE A 95 16.22 3.80 5.45
C ILE A 95 16.48 2.33 5.15
N ALA A 96 17.31 2.07 4.16
CA ALA A 96 17.88 0.74 3.94
C ALA A 96 19.16 0.62 4.78
N HIS A 97 19.23 -0.38 5.64
CA HIS A 97 20.32 -0.52 6.61
C HIS A 97 20.94 -1.91 6.60
N ASP A 98 22.01 -2.07 7.38
CA ASP A 98 22.90 -3.24 7.46
C ASP A 98 23.82 -3.43 6.24
N PHE A 99 24.15 -2.33 5.56
CA PHE A 99 25.22 -2.34 4.58
C PHE A 99 26.61 -2.44 5.25
N PRO A 100 27.64 -2.97 4.56
CA PRO A 100 29.01 -2.89 5.04
C PRO A 100 29.43 -1.43 5.33
N TRP A 101 29.97 -1.17 6.52
CA TRP A 101 30.34 0.17 6.96
C TRP A 101 31.87 0.28 7.15
N PRO A 102 32.51 1.39 6.74
CA PRO A 102 31.93 2.60 6.15
C PRO A 102 31.51 2.43 4.68
N LEU A 103 30.38 3.06 4.30
CA LEU A 103 29.80 2.92 2.95
C LEU A 103 30.48 3.82 1.89
N ILE A 104 31.54 4.54 2.26
CA ILE A 104 32.13 5.68 1.51
C ILE A 104 32.41 5.36 0.03
N ILE A 105 32.97 4.19 -0.27
CA ILE A 105 33.45 3.86 -1.63
C ILE A 105 32.29 3.54 -2.58
N LYS A 106 31.17 3.00 -2.07
CA LYS A 106 30.10 2.46 -2.92
C LYS A 106 28.74 3.13 -2.71
N LYS A 107 28.59 4.03 -1.74
CA LYS A 107 27.30 4.66 -1.40
C LYS A 107 26.59 5.23 -2.63
N ASN A 108 27.28 6.00 -3.47
CA ASN A 108 26.67 6.62 -4.65
C ASN A 108 26.23 5.59 -5.69
N ALA A 109 27.08 4.59 -6.00
CA ALA A 109 26.74 3.53 -6.95
C ALA A 109 25.59 2.65 -6.43
N THR A 110 25.57 2.35 -5.13
CA THR A 110 24.48 1.61 -4.48
C THR A 110 23.18 2.41 -4.47
N MET A 111 23.24 3.71 -4.20
CA MET A 111 22.08 4.60 -4.27
C MET A 111 21.53 4.71 -5.70
N GLU A 112 22.38 4.77 -6.71
CA GLU A 112 21.94 4.80 -8.11
C GLU A 112 21.27 3.49 -8.53
N THR A 113 21.84 2.36 -8.09
CA THR A 113 21.23 1.04 -8.25
C THR A 113 19.88 0.96 -7.54
N PHE A 114 19.77 1.53 -6.34
CA PHE A 114 18.50 1.61 -5.61
C PHE A 114 17.45 2.39 -6.38
N ARG A 115 17.79 3.59 -6.86
CA ARG A 115 16.87 4.45 -7.60
C ARG A 115 16.36 3.81 -8.88
N THR A 116 17.25 3.10 -9.58
CA THR A 116 16.93 2.40 -10.83
C THR A 116 16.03 1.19 -10.58
N ASN A 117 16.36 0.37 -9.57
CA ASN A 117 15.68 -0.91 -9.35
C ASN A 117 14.46 -0.81 -8.44
N GLN A 118 14.33 0.25 -7.63
CA GLN A 118 13.29 0.40 -6.61
C GLN A 118 12.64 1.80 -6.69
N PRO A 119 12.16 2.22 -7.89
CA PRO A 119 11.61 3.56 -8.11
C PRO A 119 10.38 3.87 -7.25
N THR A 120 9.60 2.85 -6.84
CA THR A 120 8.42 3.05 -6.00
C THR A 120 8.78 3.59 -4.62
N ALA A 121 9.88 3.12 -4.01
CA ALA A 121 10.36 3.67 -2.75
C ALA A 121 10.69 5.16 -2.87
N VAL A 122 11.45 5.55 -3.90
CA VAL A 122 11.82 6.95 -4.18
C VAL A 122 10.59 7.83 -4.50
N LYS A 123 9.60 7.27 -5.19
CA LYS A 123 8.35 7.98 -5.52
C LYS A 123 7.46 8.19 -4.30
N CYS A 124 7.58 7.34 -3.28
CA CYS A 124 6.72 7.33 -2.10
C CYS A 124 7.33 7.99 -0.86
N SER A 125 8.64 8.26 -0.84
CA SER A 125 9.31 8.95 0.25
C SER A 125 9.91 10.29 -0.19
N SER A 126 10.02 11.24 0.74
CA SER A 126 10.77 12.48 0.53
C SER A 126 12.27 12.26 0.58
N LEU A 127 12.70 11.25 1.35
CA LEU A 127 14.09 10.91 1.58
C LEU A 127 14.29 9.40 1.55
N VAL A 128 15.43 8.98 1.00
CA VAL A 128 15.93 7.60 1.04
C VAL A 128 17.37 7.63 1.51
N LEU A 129 17.68 6.88 2.55
CA LEU A 129 19.01 6.80 3.15
C LEU A 129 19.56 5.36 3.08
N LEU A 130 20.88 5.24 2.94
CA LEU A 130 21.61 3.98 3.05
C LEU A 130 22.53 4.06 4.27
N SER A 131 22.43 3.10 5.17
CA SER A 131 23.20 3.10 6.42
C SER A 131 23.80 1.73 6.74
N GLY A 132 24.78 1.70 7.64
CA GLY A 132 25.25 0.47 8.25
C GLY A 132 24.27 -0.05 9.29
N SER A 133 24.77 -0.53 10.42
CA SER A 133 23.93 -0.94 11.53
C SER A 133 23.16 0.22 12.18
N LEU A 134 21.93 -0.05 12.63
CA LEU A 134 21.08 0.88 13.40
C LEU A 134 20.83 0.39 14.85
N ASP A 135 21.51 -0.70 15.24
CA ASP A 135 21.22 -1.49 16.44
C ASP A 135 21.68 -0.84 17.76
N ASN A 136 22.97 -0.83 18.09
CA ASN A 136 23.54 -0.22 19.29
C ASN A 136 24.33 1.02 18.91
N THR A 137 25.06 0.94 17.80
CA THR A 137 25.84 2.04 17.24
C THR A 137 25.26 2.41 15.89
N VAL A 138 24.65 3.59 15.81
CA VAL A 138 24.08 4.10 14.56
C VAL A 138 25.20 4.45 13.58
N GLN A 139 25.40 3.56 12.60
CA GLN A 139 26.36 3.71 11.51
C GLN A 139 25.71 4.48 10.35
N MET A 140 25.62 5.79 10.52
CA MET A 140 25.10 6.73 9.54
C MET A 140 26.06 7.93 9.48
N ASP A 141 26.35 8.40 8.27
CA ASP A 141 27.21 9.57 8.12
C ASP A 141 26.48 10.84 8.59
N SER A 142 27.27 11.89 8.82
CA SER A 142 26.77 13.14 9.35
C SER A 142 25.77 13.83 8.42
N ASP A 143 25.93 13.69 7.11
CA ASP A 143 25.05 14.32 6.13
C ASP A 143 23.66 13.65 6.12
N ASP A 144 23.62 12.32 6.04
CA ASP A 144 22.39 11.55 6.14
C ASP A 144 21.69 11.77 7.49
N TRP A 145 22.45 11.87 8.58
CA TRP A 145 21.90 12.20 9.90
C TRP A 145 21.29 13.60 9.95
N ASN A 146 21.95 14.58 9.34
CA ASN A 146 21.43 15.94 9.24
C ASN A 146 20.14 15.98 8.40
N GLN A 147 20.10 15.28 7.27
CA GLN A 147 18.90 15.15 6.44
C GLN A 147 17.75 14.47 7.20
N LEU A 148 18.03 13.39 7.94
CA LEU A 148 17.01 12.69 8.74
C LEU A 148 16.45 13.57 9.85
N THR A 149 17.29 14.33 10.55
CA THR A 149 16.85 15.23 11.62
C THR A 149 16.14 16.47 11.07
N ALA A 150 16.53 16.98 9.90
CA ALA A 150 15.81 18.03 9.20
C ALA A 150 14.39 17.56 8.82
N PHE A 151 14.28 16.38 8.19
CA PHE A 151 12.99 15.75 7.91
C PHE A 151 12.11 15.70 9.16
N ALA A 152 12.62 15.18 10.27
CA ALA A 152 11.83 15.01 11.48
C ALA A 152 11.29 16.34 12.04
N ARG A 153 12.05 17.43 11.90
CA ARG A 153 11.61 18.78 12.31
C ARG A 153 10.56 19.38 11.36
N GLU A 154 10.58 18.98 10.10
CA GLU A 154 9.70 19.49 9.05
C GLU A 154 8.42 18.66 8.87
N VAL A 155 8.29 17.54 9.60
CA VAL A 155 7.07 16.71 9.57
C VAL A 155 5.85 17.57 9.91
N LYS A 156 4.89 17.57 9.00
CA LYS A 156 3.63 18.28 9.20
C LYS A 156 2.68 17.40 10.01
N PRO A 157 1.96 17.95 10.99
CA PRO A 157 0.90 17.23 11.66
C PRO A 157 -0.06 16.67 10.61
N LEU A 158 -0.54 15.45 10.84
CA LEU A 158 -1.58 14.92 10.00
C LEU A 158 -2.81 15.80 10.20
N GLU A 159 -3.15 16.63 9.19
CA GLU A 159 -4.42 17.35 9.21
C GLU A 159 -5.50 16.29 9.41
N SER A 160 -6.20 16.37 10.52
CA SER A 160 -7.37 15.55 10.78
C SER A 160 -8.40 15.94 9.72
N SER A 161 -8.32 15.33 8.54
CA SER A 161 -9.28 15.56 7.47
C SER A 161 -10.66 15.33 8.09
N PRO A 162 -11.51 16.37 8.20
CA PRO A 162 -12.84 16.21 8.80
C PRO A 162 -13.69 15.22 7.98
N MET A 163 -13.27 14.92 6.74
CA MET A 163 -13.96 14.05 5.82
C MET A 163 -13.85 12.56 6.18
N LYS A 164 -12.74 12.09 6.77
CA LYS A 164 -12.60 10.66 7.15
C LYS A 164 -13.38 10.32 8.43
N SER A 165 -13.47 11.28 9.37
CA SER A 165 -14.32 11.14 10.55
C SER A 165 -15.80 11.08 10.17
N ALA A 166 -16.25 12.00 9.31
CA ALA A 166 -17.61 11.98 8.78
C ALA A 166 -17.93 10.69 8.00
N PHE A 167 -17.01 10.21 7.16
CA PHE A 167 -17.22 8.96 6.42
C PHE A 167 -17.32 7.72 7.33
N HIS A 168 -16.49 7.63 8.38
CA HIS A 168 -16.59 6.52 9.34
C HIS A 168 -17.88 6.59 10.17
N VAL A 169 -18.33 7.78 10.55
CA VAL A 169 -19.63 7.97 11.23
C VAL A 169 -20.78 7.59 10.29
N VAL A 170 -20.72 8.00 9.02
CA VAL A 170 -21.73 7.64 8.01
C VAL A 170 -21.73 6.13 7.74
N ILE A 171 -20.57 5.49 7.61
CA ILE A 171 -20.46 4.03 7.41
C ILE A 171 -21.00 3.26 8.62
N ASN A 172 -20.67 3.68 9.85
CA ASN A 172 -21.18 3.02 11.07
C ASN A 172 -22.70 3.21 11.22
N TRP A 173 -23.22 4.39 10.85
CA TRP A 173 -24.66 4.64 10.80
C TRP A 173 -25.33 3.75 9.74
N PHE A 174 -24.73 3.62 8.56
CA PHE A 174 -25.23 2.77 7.48
C PHE A 174 -25.23 1.28 7.89
N GLN A 175 -24.17 0.78 8.53
CA GLN A 175 -24.11 -0.59 9.04
C GLN A 175 -25.18 -0.85 10.11
N SER A 176 -25.40 0.11 11.02
CA SER A 176 -26.43 -0.01 12.06
C SER A 176 -27.83 -0.02 11.45
N ALA A 177 -28.10 0.85 10.48
CA ALA A 177 -29.37 0.90 9.75
C ALA A 177 -29.61 -0.40 8.96
N MET A 178 -28.59 -0.90 8.26
CA MET A 178 -28.68 -2.16 7.53
C MET A 178 -28.90 -3.37 8.46
N SER A 179 -28.30 -3.40 9.65
CA SER A 179 -28.58 -4.43 10.66
C SER A 179 -30.04 -4.43 11.09
N LEU A 180 -30.63 -3.26 11.32
CA LEU A 180 -32.05 -3.14 11.68
C LEU A 180 -32.96 -3.63 10.54
N VAL A 181 -32.65 -3.24 9.31
CA VAL A 181 -33.42 -3.68 8.12
C VAL A 181 -33.34 -5.19 7.96
N ILE A 182 -32.15 -5.78 8.09
CA ILE A 182 -31.96 -7.24 8.03
C ILE A 182 -32.76 -7.92 9.15
N PHE A 183 -32.72 -7.39 10.37
CA PHE A 183 -33.48 -7.94 11.50
C PHE A 183 -34.99 -7.92 11.25
N VAL A 184 -35.54 -6.80 10.76
CA VAL A 184 -36.97 -6.68 10.41
C VAL A 184 -37.34 -7.66 9.30
N ILE A 185 -36.52 -7.77 8.24
CA ILE A 185 -36.74 -8.74 7.16
C ILE A 185 -36.75 -10.17 7.73
N MET A 186 -35.80 -10.52 8.59
CA MET A 186 -35.76 -11.86 9.20
C MET A 186 -36.98 -12.12 10.09
N CYS A 187 -37.44 -11.15 10.89
CA CYS A 187 -38.63 -11.28 11.72
C CYS A 187 -39.92 -11.49 10.92
N ILE A 188 -40.01 -10.94 9.70
CA ILE A 188 -41.16 -11.13 8.81
C ILE A 188 -41.03 -12.45 8.03
N PHE A 189 -39.84 -12.76 7.51
CA PHE A 189 -39.64 -13.94 6.67
C PHE A 189 -39.66 -15.25 7.46
N MET A 190 -39.13 -15.29 8.68
CA MET A 190 -39.11 -16.51 9.50
C MET A 190 -40.49 -17.11 9.75
N PRO A 191 -41.51 -16.35 10.23
CA PRO A 191 -42.84 -16.90 10.40
C PRO A 191 -43.49 -17.31 9.08
N ILE A 192 -43.27 -16.57 7.99
CA ILE A 192 -43.76 -16.97 6.65
C ILE A 192 -43.12 -18.30 6.22
N LEU A 193 -41.81 -18.45 6.40
CA LEU A 193 -41.08 -19.67 6.07
C LEU A 193 -41.60 -20.86 6.89
N VAL A 194 -41.85 -20.67 8.18
CA VAL A 194 -42.44 -21.69 9.07
C VAL A 194 -43.84 -22.06 8.59
N ILE A 195 -44.71 -21.09 8.31
CA ILE A 195 -46.07 -21.35 7.81
C ILE A 195 -46.05 -22.11 6.48
N VAL A 196 -45.20 -21.71 5.53
CA VAL A 196 -45.09 -22.41 4.24
C VAL A 196 -44.55 -23.83 4.42
N SER A 197 -43.58 -24.04 5.31
CA SER A 197 -43.06 -25.38 5.63
C SER A 197 -44.14 -26.28 6.22
N SER A 198 -45.01 -25.75 7.08
CA SER A 198 -46.10 -26.49 7.73
C SER A 198 -47.26 -26.85 6.78
N ILE A 199 -47.47 -26.07 5.72
CA ILE A 199 -48.54 -26.32 4.72
C ILE A 199 -48.06 -27.28 3.60
N GLY A 200 -46.78 -27.67 3.61
CA GLY A 200 -46.23 -28.57 2.57
C GLY A 200 -46.07 -27.91 1.20
N LEU A 201 -46.08 -26.58 1.13
CA LEU A 201 -45.93 -25.79 -0.10
C LEU A 201 -44.46 -25.59 -0.53
N PHE A 202 -43.52 -26.19 0.20
CA PHE A 202 -42.08 -26.14 -0.09
C PHE A 202 -41.71 -26.51 -1.54
N PRO A 203 -42.32 -27.54 -2.16
CA PRO A 203 -42.04 -27.88 -3.56
C PRO A 203 -42.41 -26.74 -4.52
N LEU A 204 -43.51 -26.03 -4.23
CA LEU A 204 -43.99 -24.94 -5.09
C LEU A 204 -43.07 -23.71 -5.01
N ILE A 205 -42.55 -23.41 -3.81
CA ILE A 205 -41.55 -22.33 -3.63
C ILE A 205 -40.27 -22.64 -4.41
N ILE A 206 -39.78 -23.88 -4.35
CA ILE A 206 -38.58 -24.28 -5.10
C ILE A 206 -38.83 -24.14 -6.61
N ILE A 207 -39.99 -24.55 -7.11
CA ILE A 207 -40.36 -24.39 -8.52
C ILE A 207 -40.36 -22.91 -8.94
N VAL A 208 -40.98 -22.03 -8.12
CA VAL A 208 -41.01 -20.58 -8.39
C VAL A 208 -39.61 -19.97 -8.34
N ALA A 209 -38.79 -20.36 -7.37
CA ALA A 209 -37.41 -19.88 -7.24
C ALA A 209 -36.56 -20.28 -8.46
N VAL A 210 -36.65 -21.53 -8.90
CA VAL A 210 -35.97 -22.01 -10.12
C VAL A 210 -36.45 -21.24 -11.35
N PHE A 211 -37.75 -20.99 -11.47
CA PHE A 211 -38.32 -20.22 -12.58
C PHE A 211 -37.82 -18.77 -12.59
N LEU A 212 -37.76 -18.12 -11.43
CA LEU A 212 -37.26 -16.75 -11.29
C LEU A 212 -35.76 -16.67 -11.56
N SER A 213 -34.95 -17.63 -11.07
CA SER A 213 -33.52 -17.70 -11.38
C SER A 213 -33.27 -17.89 -12.88
N TYR A 214 -34.04 -18.75 -13.55
CA TYR A 214 -33.98 -18.95 -14.99
C TYR A 214 -34.37 -17.68 -15.76
N TRP A 215 -35.44 -17.00 -15.34
CA TRP A 215 -35.89 -15.76 -15.97
C TRP A 215 -34.86 -14.63 -15.83
N PHE A 216 -34.27 -14.46 -14.64
CA PHE A 216 -33.19 -13.49 -14.42
C PHE A 216 -31.94 -13.80 -15.26
N TRP A 217 -31.54 -15.06 -15.34
CA TRP A 217 -30.43 -15.50 -16.21
C TRP A 217 -30.70 -15.16 -17.67
N LYS A 218 -31.93 -15.40 -18.15
CA LYS A 218 -32.35 -15.07 -19.53
C LYS A 218 -32.35 -13.56 -19.81
N ILE A 219 -32.77 -12.72 -18.86
CA ILE A 219 -32.69 -11.26 -18.99
C ILE A 219 -31.23 -10.80 -19.10
N LYS A 220 -30.34 -11.33 -18.24
CA LYS A 220 -28.92 -10.98 -18.22
C LYS A 220 -28.22 -11.38 -19.54
N ASN A 221 -28.54 -12.54 -20.09
CA ASN A 221 -28.01 -12.96 -21.39
C ASN A 221 -28.59 -12.18 -22.57
N LYS A 222 -29.80 -11.64 -22.48
CA LYS A 222 -30.39 -10.80 -23.54
C LYS A 222 -29.67 -9.44 -23.67
N GLN A 223 -29.11 -8.91 -22.59
CA GLN A 223 -28.31 -7.68 -22.58
C GLN A 223 -26.94 -7.87 -23.27
N HIS A 224 -26.34 -9.06 -23.20
CA HIS A 224 -25.05 -9.34 -23.85
C HIS A 224 -25.11 -9.43 -25.38
N ASN A 225 -26.29 -9.71 -25.96
CA ASN A 225 -26.48 -9.80 -27.42
C ASN A 225 -26.82 -8.47 -28.11
N ILE A 226 -26.99 -7.38 -27.35
CA ILE A 226 -27.30 -6.05 -27.91
C ILE A 226 -26.02 -5.19 -28.05
N GLY A 227 -24.89 -5.61 -27.46
CA GLY A 227 -23.60 -4.89 -27.50
C GLY A 227 -22.66 -5.22 -28.66
N ILE A 228 -23.05 -6.07 -29.62
CA ILE A 228 -22.22 -6.41 -30.80
C ILE A 228 -22.97 -5.99 -32.06
N ARG A 229 -23.24 -4.69 -32.23
CA ARG A 229 -23.64 -4.15 -33.54
C ARG A 229 -23.54 -2.63 -33.65
N GLU A 230 -22.40 -2.04 -33.29
CA GLU A 230 -22.08 -0.67 -33.70
C GLU A 230 -20.56 -0.49 -33.68
N GLY A 231 -19.96 -0.35 -34.87
CA GLY A 231 -18.52 -0.15 -35.01
C GLY A 231 -17.90 -0.56 -36.34
N ASP A 232 -18.64 -0.61 -37.45
CA ASP A 232 -18.04 -0.61 -38.79
C ASP A 232 -18.29 0.76 -39.42
N GLY A 233 -17.25 1.59 -39.44
CA GLY A 233 -17.32 2.92 -40.02
C GLY A 233 -15.98 3.64 -40.03
N SER A 234 -15.36 3.65 -41.21
CA SER A 234 -14.34 4.61 -41.67
C SER A 234 -12.89 4.40 -41.21
N LEU A 235 -12.12 3.66 -42.02
CA LEU A 235 -10.66 3.74 -42.04
C LEU A 235 -10.26 4.77 -43.11
N HIS A 236 -9.91 5.98 -42.66
CA HIS A 236 -9.22 6.97 -43.49
C HIS A 236 -7.76 6.56 -43.65
N ASP A 237 -7.33 6.50 -44.92
CA ASP A 237 -5.95 6.41 -45.38
C ASP A 237 -5.10 7.55 -44.78
N VAL A 238 -4.16 7.20 -43.90
CA VAL A 238 -3.10 8.10 -43.45
C VAL A 238 -1.76 7.46 -43.74
N LYS A 239 -1.14 7.96 -44.81
CA LYS A 239 0.30 7.84 -45.10
C LYS A 239 1.11 8.17 -43.84
N SER A 240 1.94 7.25 -43.39
CA SER A 240 3.12 7.59 -42.58
C SER A 240 4.36 6.90 -43.13
N HIS A 241 5.31 7.74 -43.53
CA HIS A 241 6.69 7.37 -43.80
C HIS A 241 7.38 7.01 -42.47
N GLY A 242 8.15 5.93 -42.45
CA GLY A 242 9.04 5.57 -41.35
C GLY A 242 10.12 4.58 -41.82
N PRO A 243 11.34 4.64 -41.24
CA PRO A 243 12.58 4.48 -41.99
C PRO A 243 13.15 3.06 -42.05
N THR A 244 13.95 2.86 -43.09
CA THR A 244 14.78 1.72 -43.44
C THR A 244 15.75 1.34 -42.29
N LEU A 245 15.60 0.12 -41.78
CA LEU A 245 16.57 -0.49 -40.85
C LEU A 245 17.79 -0.98 -41.63
N GLU A 246 18.93 -0.36 -41.35
CA GLU A 246 20.24 -0.73 -41.86
C GLU A 246 20.76 -1.98 -41.11
N VAL A 247 20.91 -3.08 -41.84
CA VAL A 247 21.44 -4.35 -41.34
C VAL A 247 22.96 -4.27 -41.29
N ARG A 248 23.51 -3.96 -40.11
CA ARG A 248 24.96 -4.03 -39.86
C ARG A 248 25.38 -5.48 -39.53
N LYS A 249 25.86 -6.19 -40.55
CA LYS A 249 26.58 -7.47 -40.41
C LYS A 249 27.86 -7.26 -39.56
N LYS A 250 27.96 -7.91 -38.40
CA LYS A 250 29.24 -8.08 -37.70
C LYS A 250 29.97 -9.29 -38.30
N GLY A 251 31.11 -9.02 -38.92
CA GLY A 251 32.05 -10.03 -39.36
C GLY A 251 32.80 -10.65 -38.19
N TYR A 252 32.83 -11.98 -38.17
CA TYR A 252 33.82 -12.78 -37.46
C TYR A 252 35.16 -12.66 -38.19
N ARG A 253 36.24 -12.34 -37.46
CA ARG A 253 37.60 -12.71 -37.86
C ARG A 253 38.19 -13.61 -36.78
N LYS A 254 38.79 -14.69 -37.28
CA LYS A 254 39.60 -15.68 -36.58
C LYS A 254 40.87 -15.06 -36.03
#